data_AF-A0A817PW32-F1
#
_entry.id   AF-A0A817PW32-F1
#
_cell.length_a   1.000
_cell.length_b   1.000
_cell.length_c   1.000
_cell.angle_alpha   90.00
_cell.angle_beta   90.00
_cell.angle_gamma   90.00
#
_symmetry.space_group_name_H-M   'P 1'
#
loop_
_entity.id
_entity.type
_entity.pdbx_description
1 polymer ?
#
loop_
_entity_poly.entity_id
_entity_poly.type
_entity_poly.pdbx_seq_one_letter_code
_entity_poly.pdbx_strand_id
1 'polypeptide(L)'
;MNLIDRLLGCAYGQALGDAYGLSTEFQKHCEVASTYPDATQLIPFPNYVQTQHSARWIRGDWTDDTDQWLLLMETLSEHDGDVKIFVRKLNMWIRHGFPEFDDFGGLGLGVNVAKVKSTTIQMCQTTHFDPRCVASCVAVCLAIAYIIRSPDNDVESLIGRVQQETLTTVGDDLLPIYREEFLWYTSQDRTLDDLRLDDEKVLGYTFKCLAAGFYGLRSTRSFQETLNDLIRQGGDADTNGAVCGAMYGARHGYKALPSEWLRAMPYKKWFDKKILALLKRQNLT
;
A
#
# COMPACT_ATOMS: atom_id res chain seq x y z
N MET A 1 15.95 17.07 1.46
CA MET A 1 15.03 16.18 2.20
C MET A 1 15.83 15.28 3.12
N ASN A 2 15.42 15.12 4.39
CA ASN A 2 16.14 14.28 5.36
C ASN A 2 15.50 12.89 5.51
N LEU A 3 16.17 11.98 6.22
CA LEU A 3 15.71 10.60 6.44
C LEU A 3 14.31 10.52 7.06
N ILE A 4 14.06 11.31 8.12
CA ILE A 4 12.78 11.33 8.83
C ILE A 4 11.65 11.75 7.90
N ASP A 5 11.87 12.78 7.08
CA ASP A 5 10.89 13.28 6.10
C ASP A 5 10.50 12.19 5.08
N ARG A 6 11.44 11.35 4.64
CA ARG A 6 11.16 10.20 3.76
C ARG A 6 10.40 9.08 4.47
N LEU A 7 10.81 8.74 5.70
CA LEU A 7 10.14 7.70 6.50
C LEU A 7 8.69 8.09 6.82
N LEU A 8 8.48 9.35 7.23
CA LEU A 8 7.15 9.91 7.44
C LEU A 8 6.38 9.98 6.12
N GLY A 9 7.04 10.36 5.01
CA GLY A 9 6.43 10.34 3.69
C GLY A 9 5.90 8.95 3.33
N CYS A 10 6.71 7.91 3.52
CA CYS A 10 6.32 6.52 3.28
C CYS A 10 5.13 6.10 4.15
N ALA A 11 5.20 6.31 5.46
CA ALA A 11 4.16 5.88 6.40
C ALA A 11 2.81 6.59 6.16
N TYR A 12 2.82 7.91 6.02
CA TYR A 12 1.58 8.66 5.82
C TYR A 12 1.10 8.63 4.37
N GLY A 13 2.01 8.48 3.41
CA GLY A 13 1.65 8.30 2.00
C GLY A 13 0.88 6.99 1.81
N GLN A 14 1.32 5.91 2.46
CA GLN A 14 0.60 4.63 2.49
C GLN A 14 -0.80 4.80 3.08
N ALA A 15 -0.91 5.35 4.29
CA ALA A 15 -2.21 5.50 4.96
C ALA A 15 -3.19 6.43 4.21
N LEU A 16 -2.69 7.49 3.57
CA LEU A 16 -3.51 8.35 2.72
C LEU A 16 -3.92 7.67 1.42
N GLY A 17 -3.04 6.87 0.83
CA GLY A 17 -3.31 6.13 -0.40
C GLY A 17 -4.41 5.09 -0.19
N ASP A 18 -4.32 4.34 0.90
CA ASP A 18 -5.35 3.43 1.42
C ASP A 18 -6.70 4.18 1.57
N ALA A 19 -6.74 5.21 2.43
CA ALA A 19 -7.95 5.97 2.71
C ALA A 19 -8.59 6.61 1.46
N TYR A 20 -7.78 7.05 0.50
CA TYR A 20 -8.28 7.62 -0.76
C TYR A 20 -8.76 6.54 -1.73
N GLY A 21 -8.15 5.36 -1.74
CA GLY A 21 -8.54 4.25 -2.60
C GLY A 21 -9.90 3.66 -2.28
N LEU A 22 -10.37 3.76 -1.02
CA LEU A 22 -11.77 3.50 -0.64
C LEU A 22 -12.81 4.25 -1.49
N SER A 23 -12.42 5.34 -2.16
CA SER A 23 -13.33 6.10 -3.03
C SER A 23 -13.77 5.36 -4.29
N THR A 24 -13.04 4.32 -4.71
CA THR A 24 -13.32 3.55 -5.93
C THR A 24 -13.09 2.04 -5.81
N GLU A 25 -12.84 1.55 -4.60
CA GLU A 25 -12.62 0.13 -4.33
C GLU A 25 -13.76 -0.75 -4.88
N PHE A 26 -13.36 -1.80 -5.60
CA PHE A 26 -14.21 -2.76 -6.31
C PHE A 26 -15.08 -2.20 -7.45
N GLN A 27 -14.89 -0.93 -7.82
CA GLN A 27 -15.56 -0.35 -9.00
C GLN A 27 -14.77 -0.60 -10.27
N LYS A 28 -15.47 -0.67 -11.40
CA LYS A 28 -14.85 -0.65 -12.73
C LYS A 28 -14.44 0.76 -13.12
N HIS A 29 -13.42 0.89 -13.96
CA HIS A 29 -12.99 2.18 -14.51
C HIS A 29 -14.16 2.95 -15.14
N CYS A 30 -15.09 2.27 -15.84
CA CYS A 30 -16.26 2.90 -16.43
C CYS A 30 -17.31 3.37 -15.41
N GLU A 31 -17.43 2.69 -14.26
CA GLU A 31 -18.34 3.07 -13.16
C GLU A 31 -17.78 4.29 -12.42
N VAL A 32 -16.46 4.32 -12.22
CA VAL A 32 -15.75 5.48 -11.67
C VAL A 32 -15.90 6.69 -12.60
N ALA A 33 -15.70 6.51 -13.91
CA ALA A 33 -15.90 7.57 -14.89
C ALA A 33 -17.35 8.07 -14.95
N SER A 34 -18.34 7.20 -14.69
CA SER A 34 -19.75 7.60 -14.60
C SER A 34 -20.04 8.42 -13.33
N THR A 35 -19.38 8.08 -12.22
CA THR A 35 -19.52 8.78 -10.93
C THR A 35 -18.79 10.12 -10.92
N TYR A 36 -17.62 10.19 -11.56
CA TYR A 36 -16.74 11.36 -11.63
C TYR A 36 -16.36 11.70 -13.08
N PRO A 37 -17.30 12.24 -13.88
CA PRO A 37 -17.13 12.39 -15.33
C PRO A 37 -16.09 13.44 -15.75
N ASP A 38 -15.80 14.42 -14.89
CA ASP A 38 -14.73 15.39 -15.14
C ASP A 38 -13.39 14.80 -14.67
N ALA A 39 -12.60 14.30 -15.61
CA ALA A 39 -11.27 13.75 -15.34
C ALA A 39 -10.23 14.81 -14.93
N THR A 40 -10.52 16.10 -15.13
CA THR A 40 -9.63 17.20 -14.72
C THR A 40 -9.78 17.55 -13.24
N GLN A 41 -10.87 17.13 -12.61
CA GLN A 41 -11.12 17.31 -11.18
C GLN A 41 -10.63 16.11 -10.38
N LEU A 42 -10.14 16.37 -9.18
CA LEU A 42 -9.83 15.30 -8.22
C LEU A 42 -11.13 14.67 -7.70
N ILE A 43 -11.12 13.37 -7.44
CA ILE A 43 -12.15 12.77 -6.58
C ILE A 43 -12.07 13.48 -5.21
N PRO A 44 -13.19 14.01 -4.66
CA PRO A 44 -13.13 14.75 -3.41
C PRO A 44 -12.69 13.86 -2.24
N PHE A 45 -11.72 14.30 -1.45
CA PHE A 45 -11.32 13.62 -0.21
C PHE A 45 -11.52 14.55 1.00
N PRO A 46 -12.14 14.06 2.10
CA PRO A 46 -12.68 12.72 2.31
C PRO A 46 -14.14 12.56 1.80
N ASN A 47 -14.63 13.55 1.05
CA ASN A 47 -16.05 13.69 0.69
C ASN A 47 -16.45 13.02 -0.64
N TYR A 48 -15.82 11.89 -0.99
CA TYR A 48 -16.14 11.11 -2.19
C TYR A 48 -17.55 10.49 -2.13
N VAL A 49 -18.10 10.04 -3.25
CA VAL A 49 -19.36 9.29 -3.24
C VAL A 49 -19.11 7.92 -2.59
N GLN A 50 -19.78 7.64 -1.46
CA GLN A 50 -19.59 6.36 -0.75
C GLN A 50 -20.30 5.22 -1.49
N THR A 51 -19.62 4.09 -1.61
CA THR A 51 -20.19 2.83 -2.09
C THR A 51 -20.73 2.04 -0.90
N GLN A 52 -21.39 0.90 -1.17
CA GLN A 52 -21.75 -0.03 -0.09
C GLN A 52 -20.52 -0.52 0.69
N HIS A 53 -19.39 -0.68 0.00
CA HIS A 53 -18.13 -1.10 0.63
C HIS A 53 -17.57 0.01 1.52
N SER A 54 -17.32 1.20 0.97
CA SER A 54 -16.68 2.29 1.70
C SER A 54 -17.58 2.97 2.74
N ALA A 55 -18.87 2.69 2.76
CA ALA A 55 -19.78 3.09 3.83
C ALA A 55 -19.54 2.37 5.16
N ARG A 56 -18.69 1.32 5.19
CA ARG A 56 -18.31 0.60 6.42
C ARG A 56 -17.32 1.39 7.29
N TRP A 57 -16.68 2.42 6.74
CA TRP A 57 -15.72 3.27 7.43
C TRP A 57 -16.21 4.71 7.55
N ILE A 58 -15.66 5.44 8.51
CA ILE A 58 -15.79 6.90 8.57
C ILE A 58 -15.02 7.49 7.38
N ARG A 59 -15.53 8.58 6.82
CA ARG A 59 -14.89 9.26 5.69
C ARG A 59 -13.47 9.72 6.05
N GLY A 60 -12.50 9.33 5.23
CA GLY A 60 -11.07 9.65 5.42
C GLY A 60 -10.31 8.69 6.33
N ASP A 61 -11.00 7.67 6.84
CA ASP A 61 -10.39 6.52 7.52
C ASP A 61 -9.69 5.59 6.52
N TRP A 62 -8.86 4.69 7.02
CA TRP A 62 -8.11 3.70 6.24
C TRP A 62 -8.64 2.28 6.49
N THR A 63 -8.17 1.30 5.72
CA THR A 63 -8.62 -0.10 5.74
C THR A 63 -7.62 -1.02 6.45
N ASP A 64 -7.74 -2.32 6.21
CA ASP A 64 -6.82 -3.31 6.74
C ASP A 64 -5.41 -3.20 6.20
N ASP A 65 -5.20 -2.52 5.07
CA ASP A 65 -3.86 -2.26 4.54
C ASP A 65 -3.00 -1.50 5.56
N THR A 66 -3.50 -0.37 6.05
CA THR A 66 -2.81 0.44 7.06
C THR A 66 -2.75 -0.27 8.41
N ASP A 67 -3.85 -0.90 8.82
CA ASP A 67 -3.91 -1.58 10.11
C ASP A 67 -2.90 -2.73 10.18
N GLN A 68 -2.87 -3.62 9.18
CA GLN A 68 -1.93 -4.74 9.13
C GLN A 68 -0.49 -4.25 8.97
N TRP A 69 -0.25 -3.16 8.24
CA TRP A 69 1.05 -2.51 8.15
C TRP A 69 1.54 -2.05 9.53
N LEU A 70 0.69 -1.43 10.36
CA LEU A 70 1.03 -1.06 11.73
C LEU A 70 1.40 -2.27 12.58
N LEU A 71 0.61 -3.35 12.53
CA LEU A 71 0.90 -4.58 13.28
C LEU A 71 2.26 -5.18 12.89
N LEU A 72 2.58 -5.15 11.60
CA LEU A 72 3.86 -5.61 11.08
C LEU A 72 5.01 -4.71 11.57
N MET A 73 4.88 -3.39 11.46
CA MET A 73 5.91 -2.44 11.89
C MET A 73 6.18 -2.51 13.38
N GLU A 74 5.14 -2.63 14.21
CA GLU A 74 5.33 -2.85 15.64
C GLU A 74 6.02 -4.19 15.92
N THR A 75 5.66 -5.27 15.22
CA THR A 75 6.30 -6.58 15.42
C THR A 75 7.77 -6.54 15.02
N LEU A 76 8.11 -5.92 13.90
CA LEU A 76 9.49 -5.71 13.47
C LEU A 76 10.28 -4.89 14.50
N SER A 77 9.69 -3.80 15.00
CA SER A 77 10.39 -2.89 15.91
C SER A 77 10.48 -3.37 17.35
N GLU A 78 9.51 -4.14 17.86
CA GLU A 78 9.42 -4.52 19.27
C GLU A 78 9.86 -5.97 19.52
N HIS A 79 9.81 -6.81 18.48
CA HIS A 79 9.92 -8.26 18.59
C HIS A 79 10.80 -8.87 17.51
N ASP A 80 11.63 -8.06 16.84
CA ASP A 80 12.57 -8.50 15.78
C ASP A 80 11.87 -9.31 14.67
N GLY A 81 10.62 -8.97 14.38
CA GLY A 81 9.81 -9.65 13.37
C GLY A 81 9.35 -11.04 13.77
N ASP A 82 9.27 -11.38 15.07
CA ASP A 82 8.76 -12.68 15.51
C ASP A 82 7.37 -12.96 14.92
N VAL A 83 7.38 -13.92 14.01
CA VAL A 83 6.25 -14.34 13.19
C VAL A 83 5.07 -14.82 14.05
N LYS A 84 5.32 -15.48 15.18
CA LYS A 84 4.26 -15.94 16.10
C LYS A 84 3.62 -14.76 16.82
N ILE A 85 4.40 -13.73 17.14
CA ILE A 85 3.87 -12.51 17.76
C ILE A 85 3.02 -11.74 16.74
N PHE A 86 3.50 -11.59 15.51
CA PHE A 86 2.72 -10.95 14.44
C PHE A 86 1.37 -11.65 14.26
N VAL A 87 1.34 -12.98 14.17
CA VAL A 87 0.09 -13.73 14.04
C VAL A 87 -0.83 -13.56 15.25
N ARG A 88 -0.30 -13.47 16.47
CA ARG A 88 -1.11 -13.20 17.66
C ARG A 88 -1.74 -11.81 17.58
N LYS A 89 -0.95 -10.78 17.24
CA LYS A 89 -1.43 -9.41 17.04
C LYS A 89 -2.52 -9.36 15.95
N LEU A 90 -2.28 -10.00 14.81
CA LEU A 90 -3.23 -10.09 13.70
C LEU A 90 -4.53 -10.80 14.12
N ASN A 91 -4.46 -11.93 14.82
CA ASN A 91 -5.66 -12.62 15.32
C ASN A 91 -6.45 -11.78 16.35
N MET A 92 -5.77 -10.99 17.17
CA MET A 92 -6.43 -10.07 18.10
C MET A 92 -7.15 -8.96 17.33
N TRP A 93 -6.47 -8.33 16.37
CA TRP A 93 -7.07 -7.29 15.52
C TRP A 93 -8.24 -7.85 14.69
N ILE A 94 -8.12 -9.04 14.08
CA ILE A 94 -9.25 -9.68 13.36
C ILE A 94 -10.51 -9.77 14.24
N ARG A 95 -10.35 -10.09 15.53
CA ARG A 95 -11.46 -10.29 16.46
C ARG A 95 -12.02 -9.01 17.06
N HIS A 96 -11.20 -7.97 17.18
CA HIS A 96 -11.51 -6.80 18.01
C HIS A 96 -11.28 -5.45 17.33
N GLY A 97 -10.72 -5.43 16.12
CA GLY A 97 -10.21 -4.22 15.47
C GLY A 97 -9.15 -3.52 16.32
N PHE A 98 -8.98 -2.22 16.12
CA PHE A 98 -8.29 -1.39 17.09
C PHE A 98 -9.31 -0.87 18.12
N PRO A 99 -9.17 -1.22 19.42
CA PRO A 99 -10.11 -0.78 20.44
C PRO A 99 -10.25 0.76 20.53
N GLU A 100 -9.20 1.49 20.15
CA GLU A 100 -9.20 2.96 20.13
C GLU A 100 -10.10 3.57 19.05
N PHE A 101 -10.59 2.77 18.10
CA PHE A 101 -11.49 3.20 17.01
C PHE A 101 -12.95 2.80 17.27
N ASP A 102 -13.24 2.21 18.43
CA ASP A 102 -14.53 1.58 18.75
C ASP A 102 -14.94 0.50 17.71
N ASP A 103 -13.94 -0.15 17.11
CA ASP A 103 -14.15 -1.23 16.16
C ASP A 103 -14.73 -2.47 16.84
N PHE A 104 -15.55 -3.22 16.09
CA PHE A 104 -16.09 -4.52 16.53
C PHE A 104 -15.33 -5.72 15.95
N GLY A 105 -14.24 -5.47 15.21
CA GLY A 105 -13.44 -6.48 14.50
C GLY A 105 -12.58 -5.84 13.40
N GLY A 106 -11.60 -6.57 12.89
CA GLY A 106 -10.80 -6.12 11.74
C GLY A 106 -11.69 -5.98 10.50
N LEU A 107 -11.87 -4.75 10.02
CA LEU A 107 -12.60 -4.46 8.78
C LEU A 107 -11.68 -4.66 7.57
N GLY A 108 -12.22 -4.62 6.34
CA GLY A 108 -11.40 -4.73 5.11
C GLY A 108 -10.92 -6.13 4.71
N LEU A 109 -10.77 -7.07 5.66
CA LEU A 109 -10.24 -8.43 5.44
C LEU A 109 -10.64 -9.10 4.11
N GLY A 110 -9.64 -9.32 3.24
CA GLY A 110 -9.78 -10.13 2.04
C GLY A 110 -10.24 -11.57 2.33
N VAL A 111 -10.97 -12.17 1.38
CA VAL A 111 -11.58 -13.52 1.50
C VAL A 111 -10.56 -14.59 1.89
N ASN A 112 -9.32 -14.49 1.41
CA ASN A 112 -8.27 -15.44 1.73
C ASN A 112 -7.79 -15.32 3.18
N VAL A 113 -7.59 -14.10 3.67
CA VAL A 113 -7.20 -13.85 5.07
C VAL A 113 -8.29 -14.31 6.03
N ALA A 114 -9.57 -14.06 5.69
CA ALA A 114 -10.71 -14.51 6.47
C ALA A 114 -10.90 -16.05 6.51
N LYS A 115 -10.45 -16.76 5.46
CA LYS A 115 -10.58 -18.23 5.34
C LYS A 115 -9.51 -19.03 6.08
N VAL A 116 -8.39 -18.42 6.51
CA VAL A 116 -7.35 -19.12 7.26
C VAL A 116 -7.78 -19.31 8.72
N LYS A 117 -8.71 -20.23 8.94
CA LYS A 117 -9.00 -20.81 10.24
C LYS A 117 -8.02 -21.95 10.48
N SER A 118 -7.00 -21.75 11.34
CA SER A 118 -6.57 -22.71 12.39
C SER A 118 -5.09 -23.04 12.62
N THR A 119 -4.08 -22.49 11.92
CA THR A 119 -2.69 -22.68 12.41
C THR A 119 -1.74 -21.52 12.11
N THR A 120 -1.02 -21.05 13.14
CA THR A 120 -0.06 -19.93 13.11
C THR A 120 1.02 -20.06 12.04
N ILE A 121 1.49 -21.29 11.76
CA ILE A 121 2.49 -21.57 10.73
C ILE A 121 1.88 -21.47 9.32
N GLN A 122 0.62 -21.89 9.16
CA GLN A 122 -0.10 -21.71 7.90
C GLN A 122 -0.33 -20.23 7.63
N MET A 123 -0.83 -19.40 8.56
CA MET A 123 -1.03 -17.95 8.29
C MET A 123 0.21 -17.23 7.68
N CYS A 124 1.41 -17.62 8.09
CA CYS A 124 2.66 -17.03 7.59
C CYS A 124 3.12 -17.62 6.25
N GLN A 125 2.71 -18.85 5.97
CA GLN A 125 2.89 -19.53 4.68
C GLN A 125 1.67 -19.38 3.74
N THR A 126 0.54 -18.84 4.18
CA THR A 126 -0.71 -18.81 3.40
C THR A 126 -1.26 -17.43 3.17
N THR A 127 -0.73 -16.38 3.83
CA THR A 127 -1.08 -15.01 3.42
C THR A 127 -0.60 -14.79 2.00
N HIS A 128 0.68 -15.04 1.68
CA HIS A 128 1.16 -15.20 0.30
C HIS A 128 2.50 -15.98 0.16
N PHE A 129 2.56 -17.31 0.39
CA PHE A 129 3.72 -18.13 -0.08
C PHE A 129 3.65 -18.42 -1.59
N ASP A 130 3.09 -17.48 -2.34
CA ASP A 130 3.19 -17.48 -3.78
C ASP A 130 4.47 -16.72 -4.16
N PRO A 131 5.40 -17.31 -4.92
CA PRO A 131 6.65 -16.65 -5.31
C PRO A 131 6.45 -15.28 -5.97
N ARG A 132 5.30 -15.03 -6.62
CA ARG A 132 4.96 -13.72 -7.21
C ARG A 132 4.76 -12.64 -6.14
N CYS A 133 4.16 -13.02 -5.02
CA CYS A 133 3.92 -12.10 -3.90
C CYS A 133 5.22 -11.85 -3.15
N VAL A 134 6.06 -12.88 -2.97
CA VAL A 134 7.42 -12.72 -2.42
C VAL A 134 8.22 -11.74 -3.29
N ALA A 135 8.20 -11.93 -4.61
CA ALA A 135 8.87 -11.02 -5.55
C ALA A 135 8.36 -9.58 -5.42
N SER A 136 7.05 -9.39 -5.30
CA SER A 136 6.46 -8.05 -5.13
C SER A 136 6.89 -7.41 -3.80
N CYS A 137 6.81 -8.13 -2.68
CA CYS A 137 7.24 -7.63 -1.38
C CYS A 137 8.73 -7.27 -1.36
N VAL A 138 9.59 -8.13 -1.92
CA VAL A 138 11.03 -7.86 -2.05
C VAL A 138 11.26 -6.59 -2.88
N ALA A 139 10.61 -6.47 -4.04
CA ALA A 139 10.75 -5.30 -4.89
C ALA A 139 10.29 -4.00 -4.20
N VAL A 140 9.17 -4.03 -3.49
CA VAL A 140 8.66 -2.87 -2.73
C VAL A 140 9.66 -2.45 -1.64
N CYS A 141 10.11 -3.41 -0.84
CA CYS A 141 11.06 -3.17 0.25
C CYS A 141 12.40 -2.63 -0.26
N LEU A 142 12.94 -3.22 -1.33
CA LEU A 142 14.19 -2.76 -1.95
C LEU A 142 14.06 -1.36 -2.52
N ALA A 143 12.96 -1.07 -3.23
CA ALA A 143 12.72 0.27 -3.78
C ALA A 143 12.71 1.33 -2.66
N ILE A 144 11.92 1.12 -1.60
CA ILE A 144 11.85 2.03 -0.46
C ILE A 144 13.22 2.16 0.22
N ALA A 145 13.92 1.05 0.47
CA ALA A 145 15.24 1.07 1.10
C ALA A 145 16.27 1.84 0.27
N TYR A 146 16.28 1.65 -1.05
CA TYR A 146 17.19 2.34 -1.96
C TYR A 146 16.92 3.84 -1.99
N ILE A 147 15.67 4.26 -2.14
CA ILE A 147 15.28 5.67 -2.15
C ILE A 147 15.67 6.38 -0.85
N ILE A 148 15.51 5.68 0.28
CA ILE A 148 15.84 6.22 1.60
C ILE A 148 17.35 6.36 1.79
N ARG A 149 18.14 5.35 1.39
CA ARG A 149 19.59 5.31 1.63
C ARG A 149 20.40 6.14 0.63
N SER A 150 20.02 6.05 -0.64
CA SER A 150 20.71 6.66 -1.77
C SER A 150 19.66 7.22 -2.71
N PRO A 151 19.19 8.46 -2.47
CA PRO A 151 18.23 9.08 -3.36
C PRO A 151 18.90 9.37 -4.70
N ASP A 152 18.90 8.36 -5.58
CA ASP A 152 19.37 8.49 -6.94
C ASP A 152 18.40 9.39 -7.72
N ASN A 153 18.96 10.27 -8.53
CA ASN A 153 18.18 11.15 -9.39
C ASN A 153 17.56 10.40 -10.57
N ASP A 154 18.10 9.22 -10.92
CA ASP A 154 17.57 8.36 -11.97
C ASP A 154 16.75 7.21 -11.37
N VAL A 155 15.43 7.39 -11.41
CA VAL A 155 14.47 6.42 -10.89
C VAL A 155 14.48 5.11 -11.66
N GLU A 156 14.78 5.12 -12.96
CA GLU A 156 14.79 3.89 -13.77
C GLU A 156 16.05 3.06 -13.51
N SER A 157 17.20 3.70 -13.33
CA SER A 157 18.41 2.99 -12.85
C SER A 157 18.18 2.33 -11.49
N LEU A 158 17.48 3.02 -10.57
CA LEU A 158 17.10 2.44 -9.28
C LEU A 158 16.17 1.23 -9.46
N ILE A 159 15.13 1.37 -10.28
CA ILE A 159 14.18 0.29 -10.58
C ILE A 159 14.90 -0.91 -11.24
N GLY A 160 15.84 -0.68 -12.15
CA GLY A 160 16.65 -1.75 -12.76
C GLY A 160 17.43 -2.55 -11.73
N ARG A 161 18.03 -1.89 -10.72
CA ARG A 161 18.69 -2.59 -9.62
C ARG A 161 17.70 -3.37 -8.74
N VAL A 162 16.54 -2.78 -8.44
CA VAL A 162 15.46 -3.46 -7.70
C VAL A 162 15.01 -4.73 -8.42
N GLN A 163 14.78 -4.66 -9.73
CA GLN A 163 14.40 -5.80 -10.57
C GLN A 163 15.47 -6.88 -10.53
N GLN A 164 16.74 -6.52 -10.75
CA GLN A 164 17.86 -7.47 -10.75
C GLN A 164 18.01 -8.17 -9.40
N GLU A 165 17.99 -7.42 -8.30
CA GLU A 165 18.15 -7.99 -6.97
C GLU A 165 16.93 -8.82 -6.58
N THR A 166 15.71 -8.38 -6.90
CA THR A 166 14.49 -9.17 -6.66
C THR A 166 14.55 -10.52 -7.36
N LEU A 167 14.88 -10.55 -8.67
CA LEU A 167 15.00 -11.78 -9.45
C LEU A 167 16.13 -12.69 -8.95
N THR A 168 17.17 -12.10 -8.35
CA THR A 168 18.26 -12.84 -7.70
C THR A 168 17.78 -13.44 -6.38
N THR A 169 17.08 -12.66 -5.55
CA THR A 169 16.59 -13.07 -4.23
C THR A 169 15.57 -14.20 -4.33
N VAL A 170 14.60 -14.09 -5.25
CA VAL A 170 13.57 -15.14 -5.40
C VAL A 170 14.10 -16.39 -6.11
N GLY A 171 15.20 -16.27 -6.87
CA GLY A 171 15.80 -17.40 -7.57
C GLY A 171 14.78 -18.21 -8.36
N ASP A 172 14.99 -19.52 -8.44
CA ASP A 172 14.18 -20.44 -9.24
C ASP A 172 12.76 -20.68 -8.69
N ASP A 173 12.44 -20.16 -7.50
CA ASP A 173 11.09 -20.22 -6.96
C ASP A 173 10.11 -19.42 -7.84
N LEU A 174 10.57 -18.34 -8.49
CA LEU A 174 9.79 -17.60 -9.46
C LEU A 174 9.95 -18.22 -10.87
N LEU A 175 8.92 -18.90 -11.35
CA LEU A 175 8.91 -19.54 -12.67
C LEU A 175 9.21 -18.53 -13.80
N PRO A 176 9.84 -18.95 -14.91
CA PRO A 176 10.23 -18.06 -16.00
C PRO A 176 9.11 -17.15 -16.52
N ILE A 177 7.90 -17.68 -16.70
CA ILE A 177 6.73 -16.91 -17.13
C ILE A 177 6.41 -15.74 -16.18
N TYR A 178 6.56 -15.96 -14.86
CA TYR A 178 6.31 -14.93 -13.87
C TYR A 178 7.46 -13.95 -13.72
N ARG A 179 8.68 -14.32 -14.12
CA ARG A 179 9.80 -13.37 -14.23
C ARG A 179 9.56 -12.40 -15.37
N GLU A 180 9.08 -12.89 -16.51
CA GLU A 180 8.68 -12.07 -17.65
C GLU A 180 7.52 -11.14 -17.27
N GLU A 181 6.48 -11.66 -16.61
CA GLU A 181 5.39 -10.82 -16.10
C GLU A 181 5.88 -9.77 -15.09
N PHE A 182 6.74 -10.13 -14.13
CA PHE A 182 7.30 -9.19 -13.17
C PHE A 182 8.01 -8.03 -13.86
N LEU A 183 8.85 -8.32 -14.85
CA LEU A 183 9.55 -7.29 -15.64
C LEU A 183 8.56 -6.47 -16.47
N TRP A 184 7.52 -7.08 -17.02
CA TRP A 184 6.48 -6.39 -17.75
C TRP A 184 5.74 -5.38 -16.87
N TYR A 185 5.26 -5.80 -15.68
CA TYR A 185 4.51 -4.95 -14.75
C TYR A 185 5.38 -3.83 -14.13
N THR A 186 6.69 -4.05 -14.05
CA THR A 186 7.62 -3.05 -13.50
C THR A 186 8.28 -2.18 -14.57
N SER A 187 8.00 -2.38 -15.87
CA SER A 187 8.56 -1.57 -16.94
C SER A 187 7.97 -0.14 -16.98
N GLN A 188 8.79 0.83 -17.38
CA GLN A 188 8.34 2.21 -17.65
C GLN A 188 7.45 2.33 -18.89
N ASP A 189 7.45 1.34 -19.77
CA ASP A 189 6.68 1.36 -21.01
C ASP A 189 5.19 1.05 -20.80
N ARG A 190 4.75 0.82 -19.55
CA ARG A 190 3.36 0.49 -19.21
C ARG A 190 2.61 1.72 -18.73
N THR A 191 1.44 1.92 -19.32
CA THR A 191 0.45 2.91 -18.88
C THR A 191 -0.49 2.31 -17.83
N LEU A 192 -1.25 3.15 -17.12
CA LEU A 192 -2.28 2.66 -16.19
C LEU A 192 -3.34 1.78 -16.89
N ASP A 193 -3.71 2.15 -18.12
CA ASP A 193 -4.67 1.38 -18.93
C ASP A 193 -4.13 -0.01 -19.28
N ASP A 194 -2.81 -0.15 -19.50
CA ASP A 194 -2.19 -1.47 -19.73
C ASP A 194 -2.36 -2.39 -18.53
N LEU A 195 -2.34 -1.85 -17.30
CA LEU A 195 -2.38 -2.64 -16.06
C LEU A 195 -3.76 -3.26 -15.80
N ARG A 196 -4.82 -2.69 -16.39
CA ARG A 196 -6.22 -3.13 -16.23
C ARG A 196 -6.58 -3.41 -14.77
N LEU A 197 -6.38 -2.42 -13.90
CA LEU A 197 -6.48 -2.60 -12.44
C LEU A 197 -7.86 -3.10 -11.98
N ASP A 198 -8.91 -2.85 -12.77
CA ASP A 198 -10.29 -3.30 -12.53
C ASP A 198 -10.66 -4.66 -13.15
N ASP A 199 -9.71 -5.44 -13.68
CA ASP A 199 -10.02 -6.79 -14.19
C ASP A 199 -10.47 -7.72 -13.06
N GLU A 200 -11.78 -7.90 -12.96
CA GLU A 200 -12.48 -8.69 -11.94
C GLU A 200 -11.98 -10.14 -11.84
N LYS A 201 -11.39 -10.70 -12.90
CA LYS A 201 -10.90 -12.10 -12.88
C LYS A 201 -9.62 -12.27 -12.07
N VAL A 202 -8.86 -11.19 -11.91
CA VAL A 202 -7.54 -11.17 -11.28
C VAL A 202 -7.41 -9.95 -10.36
N LEU A 203 -8.52 -9.59 -9.71
CA LEU A 203 -8.55 -8.56 -8.68
C LEU A 203 -7.60 -8.96 -7.53
N GLY A 204 -6.81 -8.01 -7.02
CA GLY A 204 -5.79 -8.28 -6.02
C GLY A 204 -4.56 -9.02 -6.55
N TYR A 205 -4.32 -9.05 -7.87
CA TYR A 205 -3.11 -9.66 -8.41
C TYR A 205 -1.86 -8.85 -8.01
N THR A 206 -0.95 -9.50 -7.28
CA THR A 206 0.21 -8.85 -6.65
C THR A 206 1.07 -7.99 -7.59
N PHE A 207 1.24 -8.35 -8.86
CA PHE A 207 2.03 -7.55 -9.80
C PHE A 207 1.33 -6.27 -10.27
N LYS A 208 -0.01 -6.22 -10.22
CA LYS A 208 -0.78 -4.99 -10.45
C LYS A 208 -0.54 -3.98 -9.33
N CYS A 209 -0.61 -4.44 -8.09
CA CYS A 209 -0.30 -3.63 -6.91
C CYS A 209 1.17 -3.16 -6.90
N LEU A 210 2.11 -4.04 -7.26
CA LEU A 210 3.51 -3.65 -7.46
C LEU A 210 3.65 -2.55 -8.53
N ALA A 211 2.97 -2.69 -9.67
CA ALA A 211 2.99 -1.69 -10.74
C ALA A 211 2.39 -0.34 -10.29
N ALA A 212 1.34 -0.35 -9.47
CA ALA A 212 0.80 0.85 -8.83
C ALA A 212 1.84 1.54 -7.92
N GLY A 213 2.58 0.76 -7.15
CA GLY A 213 3.76 1.22 -6.41
C GLY A 213 4.76 1.94 -7.30
N PHE A 214 5.16 1.30 -8.39
CA PHE A 214 6.17 1.82 -9.31
C PHE A 214 5.67 3.04 -10.09
N TYR A 215 4.36 3.14 -10.34
CA TYR A 215 3.73 4.35 -10.88
C TYR A 215 3.90 5.53 -9.91
N GLY A 216 3.60 5.33 -8.62
CA GLY A 216 3.84 6.34 -7.57
C GLY A 216 5.31 6.69 -7.44
N LEU A 217 6.19 5.69 -7.51
CA LEU A 217 7.63 5.87 -7.49
C LEU A 217 8.12 6.74 -8.66
N ARG A 218 7.63 6.52 -9.88
CA ARG A 218 8.02 7.26 -11.09
C ARG A 218 7.46 8.67 -11.13
N SER A 219 6.33 8.91 -10.47
CA SER A 219 5.60 10.18 -10.58
C SER A 219 6.44 11.40 -10.22
N THR A 220 6.26 12.45 -11.03
CA THR A 220 6.77 13.81 -10.83
C THR A 220 5.65 14.81 -10.57
N ARG A 221 4.38 14.35 -10.55
CA ARG A 221 3.19 15.16 -10.26
C ARG A 221 3.00 15.31 -8.74
N SER A 222 2.00 16.10 -8.33
CA SER A 222 1.63 16.14 -6.91
C SER A 222 1.08 14.79 -6.42
N PHE A 223 1.09 14.55 -5.10
CA PHE A 223 0.53 13.34 -4.50
C PHE A 223 -0.93 13.15 -4.91
N GLN A 224 -1.73 14.22 -4.84
CA GLN A 224 -3.16 14.21 -5.13
C GLN A 224 -3.45 13.81 -6.58
N GLU A 225 -2.71 14.39 -7.53
CA GLU A 225 -2.86 14.04 -8.95
C GLU A 225 -2.43 12.61 -9.23
N THR A 226 -1.29 12.19 -8.68
CA THR A 226 -0.75 10.83 -8.87
C THR A 226 -1.73 9.78 -8.38
N LEU A 227 -2.22 9.95 -7.15
CA LEU A 227 -3.19 9.03 -6.58
C LEU A 227 -4.54 9.12 -7.32
N ASN A 228 -4.99 10.31 -7.74
CA ASN A 228 -6.22 10.45 -8.50
C ASN A 228 -6.20 9.70 -9.84
N ASP A 229 -5.10 9.79 -10.60
CA ASP A 229 -4.95 9.04 -11.85
C ASP A 229 -5.06 7.53 -11.61
N LEU A 230 -4.39 7.03 -10.57
CA LEU A 230 -4.37 5.62 -10.20
C LEU A 230 -5.73 5.12 -9.69
N ILE A 231 -6.29 5.80 -8.68
CA ILE A 231 -7.54 5.42 -8.02
C ILE A 231 -8.72 5.48 -8.99
N ARG A 232 -8.65 6.34 -10.01
CA ARG A 232 -9.67 6.38 -11.07
C ARG A 232 -9.79 5.08 -11.85
N GLN A 233 -8.72 4.28 -11.91
CA GLN A 233 -8.74 2.95 -12.55
C GLN A 233 -9.64 1.95 -11.83
N GLY A 234 -10.02 2.20 -10.58
CA GLY A 234 -10.86 1.29 -9.78
C GLY A 234 -10.14 -0.01 -9.41
N GLY A 235 -10.91 -1.09 -9.27
CA GLY A 235 -10.39 -2.40 -8.87
C GLY A 235 -9.98 -2.45 -7.40
N ASP A 236 -8.79 -2.97 -7.12
CA ASP A 236 -8.21 -3.12 -5.78
C ASP A 236 -7.59 -1.79 -5.30
N ALA A 237 -8.45 -0.76 -5.25
CA ALA A 237 -8.03 0.64 -5.28
C ALA A 237 -7.33 1.10 -3.99
N ASP A 238 -7.79 0.66 -2.82
CA ASP A 238 -7.18 0.94 -1.52
C ASP A 238 -5.76 0.34 -1.42
N THR A 239 -5.58 -0.95 -1.74
CA THR A 239 -4.27 -1.60 -1.71
C THR A 239 -3.32 -1.01 -2.76
N ASN A 240 -3.80 -0.77 -3.99
CA ASN A 240 -3.01 -0.08 -5.03
C ASN A 240 -2.61 1.33 -4.56
N GLY A 241 -3.54 2.06 -3.95
CA GLY A 241 -3.33 3.38 -3.39
C GLY A 241 -2.28 3.36 -2.28
N ALA A 242 -2.38 2.40 -1.36
CA ALA A 242 -1.47 2.21 -0.23
C ALA A 242 -0.02 2.03 -0.72
N VAL A 243 0.23 1.14 -1.67
CA VAL A 243 1.59 0.87 -2.17
C VAL A 243 2.12 2.02 -3.04
N CYS A 244 1.27 2.63 -3.87
CA CYS A 244 1.60 3.84 -4.63
C CYS A 244 2.00 4.99 -3.70
N GLY A 245 1.19 5.26 -2.69
CA GLY A 245 1.40 6.30 -1.71
C GLY A 245 2.65 6.08 -0.87
N ALA A 246 2.94 4.83 -0.48
CA ALA A 246 4.16 4.46 0.23
C ALA A 246 5.42 4.85 -0.58
N MET A 247 5.49 4.43 -1.85
CA MET A 247 6.66 4.69 -2.69
C MET A 247 6.78 6.16 -3.10
N TYR A 248 5.67 6.81 -3.44
CA TYR A 248 5.65 8.26 -3.70
C TYR A 248 6.16 9.01 -2.48
N GLY A 249 5.61 8.71 -1.30
CA GLY A 249 5.97 9.36 -0.05
C GLY A 249 7.42 9.12 0.35
N ALA A 250 7.95 7.91 0.16
CA ALA A 250 9.37 7.63 0.38
C ALA A 250 10.27 8.48 -0.55
N ARG A 251 9.85 8.70 -1.79
CA ARG A 251 10.59 9.48 -2.79
C ARG A 251 10.53 10.99 -2.56
N HIS A 252 9.35 11.51 -2.21
CA HIS A 252 9.05 12.96 -2.18
C HIS A 252 8.94 13.55 -0.77
N GLY A 253 8.80 12.70 0.24
CA GLY A 253 8.76 13.06 1.66
C GLY A 253 7.40 13.49 2.17
N TYR A 254 7.28 13.57 3.49
CA TYR A 254 6.07 13.95 4.21
C TYR A 254 5.57 15.34 3.81
N LYS A 255 6.48 16.28 3.58
CA LYS A 255 6.14 17.66 3.17
C LYS A 255 5.46 17.75 1.80
N ALA A 256 5.59 16.73 0.96
CA ALA A 256 4.90 16.65 -0.33
C ALA A 256 3.45 16.16 -0.21
N LEU A 257 3.06 15.65 0.97
CA LEU A 257 1.70 15.14 1.19
C LEU A 257 0.71 16.29 1.46
N PRO A 258 -0.54 16.19 0.95
CA PRO A 258 -1.56 17.21 1.11
C PRO A 258 -1.97 17.40 2.58
N SER A 259 -1.70 18.59 3.13
CA SER A 259 -1.92 18.90 4.55
C SER A 259 -3.39 18.78 4.95
N GLU A 260 -4.30 19.10 4.03
CA GLU A 260 -5.74 19.05 4.20
C GLU A 260 -6.26 17.61 4.24
N TRP A 261 -5.68 16.69 3.46
CA TRP A 261 -6.03 15.27 3.54
C TRP A 261 -5.49 14.66 4.83
N LEU A 262 -4.25 14.98 5.21
CA LEU A 262 -3.69 14.55 6.49
C LEU A 262 -4.58 14.98 7.66
N ARG A 263 -5.07 16.23 7.65
CA ARG A 263 -5.99 16.74 8.69
C ARG A 263 -7.36 16.07 8.68
N ALA A 264 -7.78 15.53 7.53
CA ALA A 264 -9.07 14.86 7.37
C ALA A 264 -9.06 13.41 7.90
N MET A 265 -7.90 12.81 8.16
CA MET A 265 -7.80 11.45 8.71
C MET A 265 -8.33 11.42 10.16
N PRO A 266 -9.38 10.63 10.47
CA PRO A 266 -10.04 10.66 11.78
C PRO A 266 -9.10 10.26 12.93
N TYR A 267 -8.22 9.28 12.71
CA TYR A 267 -7.33 8.73 13.73
C TYR A 267 -5.89 9.24 13.64
N LYS A 268 -5.66 10.37 12.94
CA LYS A 268 -4.31 10.91 12.73
C LYS A 268 -3.50 11.06 14.02
N LYS A 269 -4.11 11.57 15.09
CA LYS A 269 -3.40 11.76 16.38
C LYS A 269 -2.96 10.43 17.01
N TRP A 270 -3.73 9.37 16.83
CA TRP A 270 -3.36 8.04 17.30
C TRP A 270 -2.23 7.48 16.44
N PHE A 271 -2.33 7.60 15.12
CA PHE A 271 -1.29 7.19 14.19
C PHE A 271 0.03 7.94 14.42
N ASP A 272 -0.01 9.25 14.64
CA ASP A 272 1.14 10.08 15.00
C ASP A 272 1.89 9.50 16.21
N LYS A 273 1.18 9.05 17.25
CA LYS A 273 1.80 8.43 18.43
C LYS A 273 2.48 7.11 18.09
N LYS A 274 1.86 6.28 17.25
CA LYS A 274 2.43 4.99 16.80
C LYS A 274 3.70 5.22 15.99
N ILE A 275 3.67 6.12 15.01
CA ILE A 275 4.83 6.46 14.19
C ILE A 275 5.97 7.04 15.04
N LEU A 276 5.66 7.96 15.96
CA LEU A 276 6.68 8.50 16.87
C LEU A 276 7.31 7.42 17.77
N ALA A 277 6.52 6.43 18.23
CA ALA A 277 7.06 5.31 19.00
C ALA A 277 7.99 4.43 18.17
N LEU A 278 7.67 4.18 16.90
CA LEU A 278 8.54 3.46 15.96
C LEU A 278 9.85 4.22 15.73
N LEU A 279 9.79 5.54 15.47
CA LEU A 279 10.99 6.35 15.24
C LEU A 279 11.91 6.42 16.47
N LYS A 280 11.34 6.57 17.68
CA LYS A 280 12.12 6.58 18.93
C LYS A 280 12.93 5.30 19.13
N ARG A 281 12.36 4.14 18.81
CA ARG A 281 13.03 2.84 18.97
C ARG A 281 14.20 2.66 18.01
N GLN A 282 14.16 3.35 16.87
CA GLN A 282 15.25 3.38 15.90
C GLN A 282 16.29 4.49 16.21
N ASN A 283 16.17 5.18 17.36
CA ASN A 283 17.01 6.31 17.75
C ASN A 283 16.97 7.47 16.72
N LEU A 284 15.82 7.70 16.09
CA LEU A 284 15.63 8.73 15.06
C LEU A 284 14.98 10.03 15.56
N THR A 285 14.62 10.12 16.83
CA THR A 285 13.94 11.28 17.46
C THR A 285 14.35 11.45 18.91
#